data_AF-A0A821HCI1-F1
#
_entry.id   AF-A0A821HCI1-F1
#
_cell.length_a   1.000
_cell.length_b   1.000
_cell.length_c   1.000
_cell.angle_alpha   90.00
_cell.angle_beta   90.00
_cell.angle_gamma   90.00
#
_symmetry.space_group_name_H-M   'P 1'
#
loop_
_entity.id
_entity.type
_entity.pdbx_description
1 polymer ?
#
loop_
_entity_poly.entity_id
_entity_poly.type
_entity_poly.pdbx_seq_one_letter_code
_entity_poly.pdbx_strand_id
1 'polypeptide(L)'
;MYTIVENSSQNEPKGYVTFSINERISRIVLWINHHFLLAEECAADPASLYVTFLCVRTDAKLVIRMQNTGHVRIQTDDIELAGNIIQSMGKFLKIENLYTTGDFPLEFELLRQVFSQIEEYQAARQRISSDMAEHASIIRNFLIRAEDARLMGD
;
A
#
# COMPACT_ATOMS: atom_id res chain seq x y z
N MET A 1 18.51 -3.49 -1.86
CA MET A 1 19.73 -3.08 -2.58
C MET A 1 19.29 -2.67 -3.97
N TYR A 2 19.52 -1.41 -4.34
CA TYR A 2 19.07 -0.83 -5.61
C TYR A 2 20.29 -0.45 -6.44
N THR A 3 20.24 -0.68 -7.75
CA THR A 3 21.25 -0.18 -8.69
C THR A 3 20.61 0.84 -9.62
N ILE A 4 21.38 1.87 -10.01
CA ILE A 4 20.96 2.79 -11.07
C ILE A 4 21.08 2.03 -12.39
N VAL A 5 20.07 2.15 -13.25
CA VAL A 5 20.06 1.53 -14.58
C VAL A 5 19.73 2.60 -15.61
N GLU A 6 20.52 2.64 -16.69
CA GLU A 6 20.24 3.51 -17.83
C GLU A 6 18.96 3.07 -18.54
N ASN A 7 18.24 4.07 -19.03
CA ASN A 7 16.83 4.03 -19.40
C ASN A 7 16.46 2.85 -20.32
N SER A 8 15.82 1.82 -19.75
CA SER A 8 15.13 0.79 -20.52
C SER A 8 13.62 1.00 -20.38
N SER A 9 12.99 1.45 -21.47
CA SER A 9 11.55 1.72 -21.59
C SER A 9 10.65 0.48 -21.48
N GLN A 10 11.22 -0.70 -21.19
CA GLN A 10 10.48 -1.92 -20.95
C GLN A 10 10.13 -2.03 -19.45
N ASN A 11 8.83 -2.19 -19.12
CA ASN A 11 8.28 -2.30 -17.76
C ASN A 11 8.35 -1.03 -16.89
N GLU A 12 7.72 0.08 -17.29
CA GLU A 12 7.42 1.13 -16.31
C GLU A 12 6.33 0.64 -15.32
N PRO A 13 6.52 0.87 -14.00
CA PRO A 13 5.49 0.56 -13.02
C PRO A 13 4.22 1.38 -13.29
N LYS A 14 3.06 0.77 -13.05
CA LYS A 14 1.75 1.40 -13.23
C LYS A 14 1.44 2.34 -12.07
N GLY A 15 1.88 1.97 -10.87
CA GLY A 15 1.73 2.78 -9.67
C GLY A 15 2.60 4.04 -9.70
N TYR A 16 2.04 5.16 -9.25
CA TYR A 16 2.80 6.39 -9.10
C TYR A 16 2.28 7.29 -7.98
N VAL A 17 3.17 8.12 -7.45
CA VAL A 17 2.86 9.20 -6.52
C VAL A 17 3.46 10.50 -7.03
N THR A 18 2.67 11.56 -6.98
CA THR A 18 3.07 12.92 -7.34
C THR A 18 2.89 13.86 -6.17
N PHE A 19 3.83 14.77 -6.01
CA PHE A 19 3.75 15.86 -5.04
C PHE A 19 4.62 17.03 -5.49
N SER A 20 4.45 18.17 -4.83
CA SER A 20 5.17 19.40 -5.14
C SER A 20 5.98 19.85 -3.94
N ILE A 21 7.25 20.15 -4.14
CA ILE A 21 8.15 20.68 -3.12
C ILE A 21 8.86 21.93 -3.63
N ASN A 22 9.03 22.91 -2.74
CA ASN A 22 9.78 24.13 -3.02
C ASN A 22 11.24 23.97 -2.61
N GLU A 23 11.93 22.98 -3.19
CA GLU A 23 13.32 22.66 -2.89
C GLU A 23 14.14 22.52 -4.16
N ARG A 24 15.45 22.75 -4.04
CA ARG A 24 16.37 22.64 -5.18
C ARG A 24 16.59 21.16 -5.54
N ILE A 25 16.67 20.87 -6.82
CA ILE A 25 17.02 19.53 -7.35
C ILE A 25 18.29 18.99 -6.67
N SER A 26 19.30 19.84 -6.47
CA SER A 26 20.56 19.46 -5.81
C SER A 26 20.40 18.90 -4.39
N ARG A 27 19.39 19.35 -3.62
CA ARG A 27 19.13 18.80 -2.28
C ARG A 27 18.51 17.42 -2.33
N ILE A 28 17.74 17.12 -3.38
CA ILE A 28 17.14 15.80 -3.58
C ILE A 28 18.19 14.81 -4.09
N VAL A 29 19.12 15.27 -4.93
CA VAL A 29 20.30 14.49 -5.31
C VAL A 29 21.15 14.15 -4.10
N LEU A 30 21.40 15.13 -3.22
CA LEU A 30 22.12 14.89 -1.96
C LEU A 30 21.39 13.87 -1.07
N TRP A 31 20.06 13.98 -0.98
CA TRP A 31 19.24 13.01 -0.27
C TRP A 31 19.38 11.61 -0.87
N ILE A 32 19.31 11.48 -2.20
CA ILE A 32 19.47 10.22 -2.93
C ILE A 32 20.84 9.59 -2.60
N ASN A 33 21.93 10.36 -2.72
CA ASN A 33 23.29 9.86 -2.48
C ASN A 33 23.51 9.45 -1.01
N HIS A 34 22.80 10.06 -0.05
CA HIS A 34 22.91 9.72 1.36
C HIS A 34 22.03 8.51 1.77
N HIS A 35 20.89 8.30 1.10
CA HIS A 35 19.91 7.27 1.49
C HIS A 35 19.98 6.01 0.62
N PHE A 36 20.59 6.09 -0.55
CA PHE A 36 20.83 4.94 -1.41
C PHE A 36 22.32 4.59 -1.45
N LEU A 37 22.61 3.29 -1.37
CA LEU A 37 23.95 2.74 -1.61
C LEU A 37 24.18 2.65 -3.11
N LEU A 38 24.60 3.75 -3.73
CA LEU A 38 24.84 3.83 -5.16
C LEU A 38 26.27 3.39 -5.50
N ALA A 39 26.42 2.67 -6.60
CA ALA A 39 27.74 2.32 -7.14
C ALA A 39 28.46 3.56 -7.72
N GLU A 40 27.69 4.49 -8.28
CA GLU A 40 28.14 5.79 -8.78
C GLU A 40 27.23 6.88 -8.21
N GLU A 41 27.81 8.00 -7.78
CA GLU A 41 27.01 9.13 -7.27
C GLU A 41 26.05 9.63 -8.34
N CYS A 42 24.79 9.88 -7.95
CA CYS A 42 23.82 10.45 -8.87
C CYS A 42 24.25 11.89 -9.20
N ALA A 43 24.68 12.14 -10.44
CA ALA A 43 24.82 13.49 -10.98
C ALA A 43 23.50 13.87 -11.66
N ALA A 44 22.92 15.01 -11.28
CA ALA A 44 21.71 15.50 -11.93
C ALA A 44 21.96 16.81 -12.65
N ASP A 45 21.29 16.97 -13.79
CA ASP A 45 21.24 18.24 -14.49
C ASP A 45 20.45 19.28 -13.68
N PRO A 46 20.83 20.57 -13.75
CA PRO A 46 20.11 21.65 -13.06
C PRO A 46 18.66 21.81 -13.53
N ALA A 47 18.29 21.26 -14.69
CA ALA A 47 16.99 21.46 -15.33
C ALA A 47 15.96 20.37 -15.01
N SER A 48 16.38 19.13 -14.78
CA SER A 48 15.49 18.02 -14.44
C SER A 48 16.27 16.86 -13.87
N LEU A 49 15.68 16.17 -12.89
CA LEU A 49 16.20 14.92 -12.36
C LEU A 49 15.39 13.76 -12.94
N TYR A 50 16.06 12.75 -13.47
CA TYR A 50 15.46 11.49 -13.89
C TYR A 50 16.38 10.36 -13.46
N VAL A 51 15.93 9.52 -12.53
CA VAL A 51 16.71 8.39 -12.05
C VAL A 51 15.83 7.15 -11.99
N THR A 52 16.33 6.06 -12.55
CA THR A 52 15.69 4.75 -12.51
C THR A 52 16.54 3.82 -11.65
N PHE A 53 15.91 3.28 -10.61
CA PHE A 53 16.47 2.28 -9.72
C PHE A 53 15.86 0.92 -10.03
N LEU A 54 16.70 -0.11 -10.04
CA LEU A 54 16.29 -1.50 -10.12
C LEU A 54 16.60 -2.19 -8.79
N CYS A 55 15.59 -2.81 -8.18
CA CYS A 55 15.78 -3.61 -6.98
C CYS A 55 16.45 -4.93 -7.35
N VAL A 56 17.65 -5.18 -6.85
CA VAL A 56 18.42 -6.41 -7.14
C VAL A 56 17.72 -7.68 -6.62
N ARG A 57 16.85 -7.54 -5.59
CA ARG A 57 16.16 -8.68 -4.96
C ARG A 57 14.88 -9.09 -5.68
N THR A 58 14.09 -8.11 -6.12
CA THR A 58 12.72 -8.33 -6.61
C THR A 58 12.55 -7.97 -8.08
N ASP A 59 13.59 -7.47 -8.74
CA ASP A 59 13.56 -6.91 -10.10
C ASP A 59 12.57 -5.75 -10.27
N ALA A 60 12.06 -5.22 -9.15
CA ALA A 60 11.12 -4.11 -9.13
C ALA A 60 11.81 -2.81 -9.53
N LYS A 61 11.16 -2.05 -10.40
CA LYS A 61 11.64 -0.74 -10.84
C LYS A 61 11.05 0.38 -9.98
N LEU A 62 11.90 1.35 -9.67
CA LEU A 62 11.55 2.59 -8.99
C LEU A 62 12.08 3.74 -9.83
N VAL A 63 11.20 4.61 -10.29
CA VAL A 63 11.59 5.77 -11.10
C VAL A 63 11.30 7.04 -10.31
N ILE A 64 12.30 7.90 -10.14
CA ILE A 64 12.15 9.20 -9.51
C ILE A 64 12.41 10.27 -10.55
N ARG A 65 11.41 11.12 -10.78
CA ARG A 65 11.47 12.24 -11.71
C ARG A 65 11.19 13.53 -10.96
N MET A 66 11.96 14.57 -11.22
CA MET A 66 11.67 15.92 -10.73
C MET A 66 11.86 16.95 -11.83
N GLN A 67 10.89 17.83 -11.96
CA GLN A 67 10.92 18.98 -12.85
C GLN A 67 11.43 20.22 -12.09
N ASN A 68 12.02 21.19 -12.81
CA ASN A 68 12.44 22.48 -12.22
C ASN A 68 11.28 23.31 -11.63
N THR A 69 10.03 22.96 -11.93
CA THR A 69 8.81 23.51 -11.32
C THR A 69 8.62 23.09 -9.86
N GLY A 70 9.42 22.14 -9.36
CA GLY A 70 9.27 21.56 -8.02
C GLY A 70 8.31 20.36 -7.97
N HIS A 71 7.74 19.97 -9.12
CA HIS A 71 6.92 18.76 -9.22
C HIS A 71 7.79 17.51 -9.23
N VAL A 72 7.57 16.64 -8.24
CA VAL A 72 8.22 15.34 -8.11
C VAL A 72 7.21 14.24 -8.42
N ARG A 73 7.64 13.26 -9.21
CA ARG A 73 6.90 12.05 -9.52
C ARG A 73 7.74 10.83 -9.19
N ILE A 74 7.23 9.98 -8.32
CA ILE A 74 7.80 8.69 -7.97
C ILE A 74 6.92 7.63 -8.60
N GLN A 75 7.47 6.75 -9.45
CA GLN A 75 6.75 5.63 -10.04
C GLN A 75 7.28 4.34 -9.44
N THR A 76 6.39 3.57 -8.84
CA THR A 76 6.65 2.26 -8.24
C THR A 76 5.32 1.56 -8.03
N ASP A 77 5.30 0.24 -8.15
CA ASP A 77 4.10 -0.55 -7.82
C ASP A 77 4.02 -0.84 -6.31
N ASP A 78 5.09 -0.59 -5.55
CA ASP A 78 5.09 -0.82 -4.10
C ASP A 78 4.67 0.45 -3.33
N ILE A 79 3.45 0.46 -2.81
CA ILE A 79 2.89 1.57 -2.03
C ILE A 79 3.67 1.83 -0.72
N GLU A 80 4.19 0.78 -0.08
CA GLU A 80 4.95 0.91 1.16
C GLU A 80 6.30 1.55 0.88
N LEU A 81 6.97 1.12 -0.19
CA LEU A 81 8.21 1.74 -0.66
C LEU A 81 8.01 3.22 -1.00
N ALA A 82 6.94 3.56 -1.73
CA ALA A 82 6.60 4.95 -2.04
C ALA A 82 6.44 5.79 -0.76
N GLY A 83 5.71 5.27 0.22
CA GLY A 83 5.52 5.92 1.51
C GLY A 83 6.84 6.13 2.27
N ASN A 84 7.67 5.10 2.33
CA ASN A 84 8.99 5.16 3.00
C ASN A 84 9.91 6.21 2.36
N ILE A 85 9.92 6.29 1.03
CA ILE A 85 10.69 7.30 0.30
C ILE A 85 10.19 8.71 0.62
N ILE A 86 8.88 8.95 0.54
CA ILE A 86 8.29 10.26 0.80
C ILE A 86 8.54 10.71 2.23
N GLN A 87 8.38 9.81 3.22
CA GLN A 87 8.66 10.12 4.62
C GLN A 87 10.14 10.41 4.88
N SER A 88 11.04 9.62 4.26
CA SER A 88 12.48 9.85 4.30
C SER A 88 12.85 11.22 3.74
N MET A 89 12.30 11.57 2.56
CA MET A 89 12.48 12.88 1.93
C MET A 89 11.95 14.00 2.83
N GLY A 90 10.75 13.86 3.38
CA GLY A 90 10.14 14.85 4.28
C GLY A 90 10.99 15.09 5.52
N LYS A 91 11.52 14.03 6.16
CA LYS A 91 12.42 14.13 7.31
C LYS A 91 13.73 14.84 6.97
N PHE A 92 14.34 14.50 5.84
CA PHE A 92 15.61 15.11 5.41
C PHE A 92 15.46 16.57 5.01
N LEU A 93 14.38 16.91 4.31
CA LEU A 93 14.08 18.26 3.87
C LEU A 93 13.47 19.14 4.97
N LYS A 94 13.10 18.54 6.12
CA LYS A 94 12.41 19.18 7.25
C LYS A 94 11.06 19.78 6.84
N ILE A 95 10.30 19.03 6.04
CA ILE A 95 8.94 19.40 5.63
C ILE A 95 7.96 18.84 6.66
N GLU A 96 7.18 19.70 7.31
CA GLU A 96 6.18 19.27 8.30
C GLU A 96 4.94 18.65 7.65
N ASN A 97 4.43 19.27 6.59
CA ASN A 97 3.21 18.85 5.91
C ASN A 97 3.46 18.75 4.41
N LEU A 98 3.22 17.58 3.84
CA LEU A 98 3.34 17.32 2.41
C LEU A 98 2.08 16.65 1.89
N TYR A 99 1.39 17.32 0.97
CA TYR A 99 0.27 16.72 0.25
C TYR A 99 0.80 15.89 -0.92
N THR A 100 0.30 14.66 -1.03
CA THR A 100 0.69 13.71 -2.06
C THR A 100 -0.56 13.17 -2.76
N THR A 101 -0.46 12.95 -4.06
CA THR A 101 -1.50 12.29 -4.85
C THR A 101 -0.90 11.00 -5.39
N GLY A 102 -1.41 9.85 -4.94
CA GLY A 102 -0.97 8.54 -5.38
C GLY A 102 -2.08 7.80 -6.14
N ASP A 103 -1.69 7.09 -7.20
CA ASP A 103 -2.55 6.17 -7.94
C ASP A 103 -1.86 4.80 -8.04
N PHE A 104 -2.53 3.78 -7.53
CA PHE A 104 -2.04 2.42 -7.35
C PHE A 104 -3.12 1.42 -7.77
N PRO A 105 -3.37 1.29 -9.08
CA PRO A 105 -4.56 0.60 -9.59
C PRO A 105 -4.61 -0.89 -9.19
N LEU A 106 -3.45 -1.57 -9.17
CA LEU A 106 -3.37 -3.00 -8.83
C LEU A 106 -3.72 -3.26 -7.37
N GLU A 107 -3.19 -2.45 -6.47
CA GLU A 107 -3.43 -2.51 -5.03
C GLU A 107 -4.90 -2.19 -4.71
N PHE A 108 -5.49 -1.21 -5.41
CA PHE A 108 -6.90 -0.87 -5.27
C PHE A 108 -7.83 -1.98 -5.80
N GLU A 109 -7.47 -2.67 -6.88
CA GLU A 109 -8.21 -3.84 -7.36
C GLU A 109 -8.18 -4.99 -6.35
N LEU A 110 -7.01 -5.30 -5.80
CA LEU A 110 -6.89 -6.31 -4.74
C LEU A 110 -7.73 -5.94 -3.51
N LEU A 111 -7.67 -4.68 -3.08
CA LEU A 111 -8.47 -4.19 -1.97
C LEU A 111 -9.98 -4.36 -2.22
N ARG A 112 -10.45 -4.05 -3.44
CA ARG A 112 -11.87 -4.25 -3.83
C ARG A 112 -12.28 -5.72 -3.76
N GLN A 113 -11.42 -6.64 -4.20
CA GLN A 113 -11.69 -8.08 -4.11
C GLN A 113 -11.81 -8.54 -2.65
N VAL A 114 -10.90 -8.08 -1.79
CA VAL A 114 -10.95 -8.38 -0.35
C VAL A 114 -12.23 -7.84 0.29
N PHE A 115 -12.65 -6.62 -0.05
CA PHE A 115 -13.93 -6.08 0.44
C PHE A 115 -15.14 -6.93 0.03
N SER A 116 -15.18 -7.39 -1.23
CA SER A 116 -16.25 -8.30 -1.69
C SER A 116 -16.29 -9.59 -0.87
N GLN A 117 -15.12 -10.18 -0.58
CA GLN A 117 -15.04 -11.39 0.25
C GLN A 117 -15.50 -11.13 1.69
N ILE A 118 -15.16 -9.97 2.27
CA ILE A 118 -15.60 -9.60 3.62
C ILE A 118 -17.13 -9.53 3.69
N GLU A 119 -17.79 -8.96 2.69
CA GLU A 119 -19.25 -8.89 2.64
C GLU A 119 -19.88 -10.29 2.62
N GLU A 120 -19.34 -11.20 1.80
CA GLU A 120 -19.78 -12.60 1.76
C GLU A 120 -19.61 -13.30 3.13
N TYR A 121 -18.45 -13.13 3.77
CA TYR A 121 -18.19 -13.70 5.09
C TYR A 121 -19.12 -13.13 6.17
N GLN A 122 -19.41 -11.83 6.12
CA GLN A 122 -20.35 -11.19 7.04
C GLN A 122 -21.76 -11.74 6.88
N ALA A 123 -22.24 -11.90 5.64
CA ALA A 123 -23.55 -12.47 5.34
C ALA A 123 -23.65 -13.94 5.81
N ALA A 124 -22.62 -14.75 5.53
CA ALA A 124 -22.57 -16.14 5.97
C ALA A 124 -22.57 -16.25 7.51
N ARG A 125 -21.77 -15.43 8.18
CA ARG A 125 -21.72 -15.37 9.65
C ARG A 125 -23.06 -14.96 10.25
N GLN A 126 -23.75 -13.99 9.66
CA GLN A 126 -25.08 -13.57 10.13
C GLN A 126 -26.10 -14.71 10.01
N ARG A 127 -26.09 -15.46 8.90
CA ARG A 127 -26.95 -16.63 8.70
C ARG A 127 -26.70 -17.71 9.75
N ILE A 128 -25.44 -18.13 9.91
CA ILE A 128 -25.07 -19.16 10.90
C ILE A 128 -25.44 -18.71 12.33
N SER A 129 -25.26 -17.43 12.64
CA SER A 129 -25.66 -16.90 13.95
C SER A 129 -27.17 -16.92 14.17
N SER A 130 -27.97 -16.72 13.13
CA SER A 130 -29.43 -16.84 13.18
C SER A 130 -29.84 -18.29 13.42
N ASP A 131 -29.30 -19.22 12.63
CA ASP A 131 -29.60 -20.65 12.72
C ASP A 131 -29.21 -21.21 14.09
N MET A 132 -28.05 -20.78 14.62
CA MET A 132 -27.59 -21.17 15.95
C MET A 132 -28.54 -20.66 17.05
N ALA A 133 -29.07 -19.44 16.92
CA ALA A 133 -30.04 -18.90 17.87
C ALA A 133 -31.37 -19.66 17.82
N GLU A 134 -31.82 -20.04 16.63
CA GLU A 134 -33.01 -20.86 16.44
C GLU A 134 -32.84 -22.25 17.06
N HIS A 135 -31.72 -22.93 16.78
CA HIS A 135 -31.40 -24.22 17.39
C HIS A 135 -31.31 -24.14 18.91
N ALA A 136 -30.71 -23.08 19.47
CA ALA A 136 -30.67 -22.88 20.92
C ALA A 136 -32.07 -22.66 21.53
N SER A 137 -33.00 -22.05 20.79
CA SER A 137 -34.41 -21.93 21.19
C SER A 137 -35.11 -23.30 21.18
N ILE A 138 -34.91 -24.08 20.11
CA ILE A 138 -35.48 -25.42 19.96
C ILE A 138 -34.98 -26.36 21.07
N ILE A 139 -33.69 -26.36 21.37
CA ILE A 139 -33.09 -27.18 22.44
C ILE A 139 -33.71 -26.83 23.79
N ARG A 140 -33.89 -25.54 24.10
CA ARG A 140 -34.57 -25.11 25.34
C ARG A 140 -36.00 -25.64 25.43
N ASN A 141 -36.76 -25.60 24.32
CA ASN A 141 -38.11 -26.15 24.30
C ASN A 141 -38.14 -27.66 24.50
N PHE A 142 -37.21 -28.40 23.89
CA PHE A 142 -37.10 -29.85 24.11
C PHE A 142 -36.70 -30.20 25.54
N LEU A 143 -35.80 -29.43 26.15
CA LEU A 143 -35.42 -29.60 27.55
C LEU A 143 -36.62 -29.49 28.48
N ILE A 144 -37.47 -28.46 28.27
CA ILE A 144 -38.69 -28.26 29.07
C ILE A 144 -39.64 -29.45 28.90
N ARG A 145 -39.89 -29.89 27.67
CA ARG A 145 -40.77 -31.03 27.40
C ARG A 145 -40.25 -32.34 28.00
N ALA A 146 -38.94 -32.56 27.94
CA ALA A 146 -38.31 -33.73 28.54
C ALA A 146 -38.45 -33.73 30.07
N GLU A 147 -38.31 -32.55 30.70
CA GLU A 147 -38.51 -32.41 32.14
C GLU A 147 -39.98 -32.59 32.54
N ASP A 148 -40.93 -32.08 31.75
CA ASP A 148 -42.36 -32.32 31.96
C ASP A 148 -42.70 -33.82 31.87
N ALA A 149 -42.20 -34.53 30.85
CA ALA A 149 -42.40 -35.97 30.72
C ALA A 149 -41.81 -36.74 31.92
N ARG A 150 -40.60 -36.37 32.35
CA ARG A 150 -39.95 -36.94 33.54
C ARG A 150 -40.78 -36.76 34.81
N LEU A 151 -41.44 -35.61 34.97
CA LEU A 151 -42.33 -35.33 36.11
C LEU A 151 -43.65 -36.10 36.04
N MET A 152 -44.19 -36.35 34.84
CA MET A 152 -45.42 -37.13 34.64
C MET A 152 -45.19 -38.65 34.70
N GLY A 153 -43.94 -39.11 34.57
CA GLY A 153 -43.58 -40.54 34.66
C GLY A 153 -43.81 -41.32 33.36
N ASP A 154 -43.98 -40.63 32.23
CA ASP A 154 -43.99 -41.17 30.86
C ASP A 154 -42.58 -41.22 30.25
#